data_AF-G8QZY7-F1
#
_entry.id   AF-G8QZY7-F1
#
_cell.length_a   1.000
_cell.length_b   1.000
_cell.length_c   1.000
_cell.angle_alpha   90.00
_cell.angle_beta   90.00
_cell.angle_gamma   90.00
#
_symmetry.space_group_name_H-M   'P 1'
#
loop_
_entity.id
_entity.type
_entity.pdbx_description
1 polymer ?
#
loop_
_entity_poly.entity_id
_entity_poly.type
_entity_poly.pdbx_seq_one_letter_code
_entity_poly.pdbx_strand_id
1 'polypeptide(L)'
;MSTRKGNGNFRSSPSVYSEAFKRQVVQEFESGLYTKASLKRKYGIAGNSCIDRWLKKYGKLSHANYLSIGRPMKDKDKQYIKELEAKLRKREKGLEAELRKKNAELSAYKQFISIAERELNISITKKSGIKPSRK
;
A
#
# COMPACT_ATOMS: atom_id res chain seq x y z
N MET A 1 34.89 23.97 42.90
CA MET A 1 34.52 22.55 43.09
C MET A 1 34.35 21.91 41.72
N SER A 2 35.27 21.01 41.34
CA SER A 2 35.29 20.39 40.02
C SER A 2 34.59 19.04 40.07
N THR A 3 33.41 18.94 39.45
CA THR A 3 32.70 17.66 39.32
C THR A 3 33.34 16.85 38.19
N ARG A 4 34.18 15.87 38.55
CA ARG A 4 34.70 14.85 37.62
C ARG A 4 33.53 14.05 37.06
N LYS A 5 33.13 14.33 35.81
CA LYS A 5 32.32 13.40 35.02
C LYS A 5 33.19 12.22 34.62
N GLY A 6 33.03 11.10 35.34
CA GLY A 6 33.55 9.80 34.92
C GLY A 6 32.88 9.39 33.61
N ASN A 7 33.57 9.57 32.50
CA ASN A 7 33.10 9.17 31.18
C ASN A 7 33.45 7.68 30.98
N GLY A 8 32.65 6.80 31.59
CA GLY A 8 32.74 5.34 31.41
C GLY A 8 32.17 4.96 30.05
N ASN A 9 33.03 4.97 29.01
CA ASN A 9 32.65 4.57 27.66
C ASN A 9 32.58 3.03 27.58
N PHE A 10 31.56 2.43 28.19
CA PHE A 10 31.25 1.01 28.03
C PHE A 10 30.66 0.80 26.64
N ARG A 11 31.52 0.51 25.66
CA ARG A 11 31.10 -0.14 24.42
C ARG A 11 30.69 -1.58 24.75
N SER A 12 29.49 -1.71 25.31
CA SER A 12 28.87 -3.01 25.58
C SER A 12 28.69 -3.73 24.25
N SER A 13 29.16 -4.97 24.18
CA SER A 13 28.89 -5.87 23.06
C SER A 13 27.37 -5.95 22.81
N PRO A 14 26.91 -6.32 21.59
CA PRO A 14 25.49 -6.44 21.32
C PRO A 14 24.84 -7.45 22.28
N SER A 15 24.25 -6.95 23.37
CA SER A 15 23.56 -7.79 24.34
C SER A 15 22.32 -8.38 23.65
N VAL A 16 22.30 -9.70 23.54
CA VAL A 16 21.15 -10.43 23.01
C VAL A 16 20.14 -10.55 24.14
N TYR A 17 19.14 -9.66 24.13
CA TYR A 17 18.04 -9.73 25.08
C TYR A 17 17.07 -10.85 24.70
N SER A 18 16.65 -11.64 25.69
CA SER A 18 15.61 -12.66 25.51
C SER A 18 14.26 -12.03 25.17
N GLU A 19 13.40 -12.76 24.46
CA GLU A 19 12.08 -12.27 24.05
C GLU A 19 11.16 -11.98 25.25
N ALA A 20 11.22 -12.81 26.29
CA ALA A 20 10.47 -12.61 27.53
C ALA A 20 10.83 -11.27 28.20
N PHE A 21 12.13 -10.97 28.29
CA PHE A 21 12.61 -9.71 28.85
C PHE A 21 12.13 -8.50 28.04
N LYS A 22 12.18 -8.56 26.70
CA LYS A 22 11.68 -7.47 25.84
C LYS A 22 10.21 -7.18 26.08
N ARG A 23 9.39 -8.24 26.22
CA ARG A 23 7.95 -8.12 26.49
C ARG A 23 7.66 -7.53 27.87
N GLN A 24 8.41 -7.95 28.90
CA GLN A 24 8.28 -7.38 30.24
C GLN A 24 8.56 -5.87 30.24
N VAL A 25 9.65 -5.45 29.59
CA VAL A 25 10.02 -4.02 29.50
C VAL A 25 8.93 -3.22 28.77
N VAL A 26 8.32 -3.79 27.73
CA VAL A 26 7.20 -3.16 27.00
C VAL A 26 5.96 -3.05 27.89
N GLN A 27 5.61 -4.09 28.64
CA GLN A 27 4.47 -4.07 29.56
C GLN A 27 4.64 -3.02 30.68
N GLU A 28 5.84 -2.92 31.26
CA GLU A 28 6.16 -1.88 32.23
C GLU A 28 6.07 -0.47 31.62
N PHE A 29 6.48 -0.30 30.36
CA PHE A 29 6.31 0.97 29.66
C PHE A 29 4.82 1.29 29.41
N GLU A 30 4.02 0.31 29.00
CA GLU A 30 2.57 0.47 28.76
C GLU A 30 1.78 0.77 30.05
N SER A 31 2.28 0.35 31.21
CA SER A 31 1.70 0.73 32.51
C SER A 31 1.72 2.23 32.79
N GLY A 32 2.51 3.01 32.04
CA GLY A 32 2.63 4.46 32.18
C GLY A 32 3.49 4.92 33.36
N LEU A 33 3.94 3.99 34.23
CA LEU A 33 4.72 4.31 35.43
C LEU A 33 6.17 4.69 35.14
N TYR A 34 6.70 4.31 33.98
CA TYR A 34 8.11 4.52 33.64
C TYR A 34 8.29 5.16 32.28
N THR A 35 9.13 6.20 32.22
CA THR A 35 9.64 6.75 30.94
C THR A 35 10.70 5.83 30.35
N LYS A 36 10.90 5.88 29.02
CA LYS A 36 11.95 5.13 28.31
C LYS A 36 13.33 5.31 28.96
N ALA A 37 13.70 6.55 29.31
CA ALA A 37 14.97 6.85 29.97
C ALA A 37 15.12 6.18 31.35
N SER A 38 14.02 6.06 32.10
CA SER A 38 14.01 5.39 33.40
C SER A 38 14.18 3.88 33.26
N LEU A 39 13.49 3.25 32.29
CA LEU A 39 13.66 1.82 31.98
C LEU A 39 15.08 1.50 31.52
N LYS A 40 15.69 2.37 30.69
CA LYS A 40 17.09 2.20 30.27
C LYS A 40 18.05 2.18 31.46
N ARG A 41 17.87 3.09 32.41
CA ARG A 41 18.71 3.16 33.63
C ARG A 41 18.46 1.97 34.55
N LYS A 42 17.19 1.59 34.76
CA LYS A 42 16.78 0.47 35.61
C LYS A 42 17.37 -0.86 35.14
N TYR A 43 17.38 -1.08 33.83
CA TYR A 43 17.81 -2.36 33.23
C TYR A 43 19.18 -2.32 32.54
N GLY A 44 19.92 -1.20 32.61
CA GLY A 44 21.24 -1.08 31.99
C GLY A 44 21.24 -1.17 30.46
N ILE A 45 20.15 -0.80 29.79
CA ILE A 45 20.02 -0.96 28.33
C ILE A 45 20.85 0.13 27.62
N ALA A 46 21.92 -0.27 26.94
CA ALA A 46 22.83 0.67 26.28
C ALA A 46 22.19 1.39 25.07
N GLY A 47 21.46 0.69 24.21
CA GLY A 47 20.97 1.24 22.93
C GLY A 47 19.79 2.20 23.07
N ASN A 48 19.91 3.40 22.50
CA ASN A 48 18.83 4.42 22.49
C ASN A 48 17.57 3.97 21.77
N SER A 49 17.71 3.19 20.68
CA SER A 49 16.59 2.72 19.86
C SER A 49 16.06 1.33 20.24
N CYS A 50 16.63 0.67 21.25
CA CYS A 50 16.24 -0.69 21.65
C CYS A 50 14.79 -0.74 22.12
N ILE A 51 14.43 0.11 23.07
CA ILE A 51 13.07 0.18 23.62
C ILE A 51 12.08 0.58 22.52
N ASP A 52 12.41 1.57 21.70
CA ASP A 52 11.53 1.99 20.58
C ASP A 52 11.27 0.85 19.59
N ARG A 53 12.28 0.02 19.30
CA ARG A 53 12.12 -1.15 18.43
C ARG A 53 11.24 -2.22 19.07
N TRP A 54 11.37 -2.43 20.38
CA TRP A 54 10.52 -3.39 21.11
C TRP A 54 9.07 -2.90 21.20
N LEU A 55 8.86 -1.60 21.44
CA LEU A 55 7.53 -1.00 21.42
C LEU A 55 6.87 -1.12 20.06
N LYS A 56 7.60 -0.90 18.95
CA LYS A 56 7.07 -1.13 17.60
C LYS A 56 6.70 -2.58 17.31
N LYS A 57 7.39 -3.55 17.94
CA LYS A 57 7.22 -4.98 17.64
C LYS A 57 6.23 -5.68 18.58
N TYR A 58 6.19 -5.30 19.85
CA TYR A 58 5.39 -5.95 20.90
C TYR A 58 4.40 -5.00 21.58
N GLY A 59 4.46 -3.69 21.29
CA GLY A 59 3.53 -2.72 21.85
C GLY A 59 2.15 -2.86 21.22
N LYS A 60 1.13 -2.61 22.02
CA LYS A 60 -0.29 -2.57 21.61
C LYS A 60 -0.68 -1.24 20.99
N LEU A 61 0.11 -0.20 21.28
CA LEU A 61 -0.09 1.14 20.75
C LEU A 61 0.27 1.16 19.26
N SER A 62 -0.71 1.44 18.41
CA SER A 62 -0.49 1.67 16.97
C SER A 62 0.41 2.90 16.79
N HIS A 63 1.71 2.67 16.70
CA HIS A 63 2.64 3.72 16.35
C HIS A 63 2.35 4.09 14.90
N ALA A 64 1.81 5.29 14.68
CA ALA A 64 1.59 5.82 13.35
C ALA A 64 2.90 5.68 12.56
N ASN A 65 2.89 4.79 11.56
CA ASN A 65 3.95 4.76 10.57
C ASN A 65 3.79 6.06 9.80
N TYR A 66 4.49 7.10 10.23
CA TYR A 66 4.75 8.23 9.37
C TYR A 66 5.52 7.65 8.18
N LEU A 67 4.78 7.34 7.11
CA LEU A 67 5.36 7.21 5.79
C LEU A 67 6.07 8.54 5.63
N SER A 68 7.40 8.50 5.68
CA SER A 68 8.21 9.60 5.18
C SER A 68 7.77 9.76 3.74
N ILE A 69 6.79 10.63 3.51
CA ILE A 69 6.47 11.15 2.19
C ILE A 69 7.81 11.70 1.76
N GLY A 70 8.50 10.93 0.91
CA GLY A 70 9.85 11.24 0.47
C GLY A 70 9.85 12.69 0.02
N ARG A 71 10.93 13.41 0.35
CA ARG A 71 11.07 14.83 0.02
C ARG A 71 10.44 15.10 -1.35
N PRO A 72 9.57 16.11 -1.48
CA PRO A 72 9.00 16.47 -2.78
C PRO A 72 10.13 16.52 -3.80
N MET A 73 9.98 15.76 -4.88
CA MET A 73 11.03 15.61 -5.86
C MET A 73 11.43 17.00 -6.35
N LYS A 74 12.73 17.32 -6.30
CA LYS A 74 13.25 18.68 -6.56
C LYS A 74 12.89 19.19 -7.97
N ASP A 75 12.63 18.27 -8.89
CA ASP A 75 12.33 18.54 -10.30
C ASP A 75 10.81 18.59 -10.53
N LYS A 76 10.27 19.81 -10.70
CA LYS A 76 8.84 20.06 -10.98
C LYS A 76 8.35 19.33 -12.25
N ASP A 77 9.20 19.24 -13.27
CA ASP A 77 8.86 18.61 -14.55
C ASP A 77 8.55 17.12 -14.41
N LYS A 78 9.33 16.41 -13.59
CA LYS A 78 9.10 14.99 -13.34
C LYS A 78 7.84 14.74 -12.51
N GLN A 79 7.45 15.69 -11.64
CA GLN A 79 6.17 15.62 -10.93
C GLN A 79 5.01 15.77 -11.91
N TYR A 80 5.12 16.74 -12.83
CA TYR A 80 4.11 16.96 -13.88
C TYR A 80 3.96 15.76 -14.80
N ILE A 81 5.07 15.15 -15.24
CA ILE A 81 5.06 13.92 -16.05
C ILE A 81 4.36 12.79 -15.31
N LYS A 82 4.70 12.55 -14.03
CA LYS A 82 4.07 11.49 -13.23
C LYS A 82 2.56 11.70 -13.06
N GLU A 83 2.15 12.95 -12.86
CA GLU A 83 0.72 13.29 -12.76
C GLU A 83 -0.01 13.07 -14.09
N LEU A 84 0.59 13.47 -15.21
CA LEU A 84 0.06 13.22 -16.55
C LEU A 84 -0.07 11.73 -16.84
N GLU A 85 0.96 10.94 -16.55
CA GLU A 85 0.94 9.48 -16.71
C GLU A 85 -0.17 8.84 -15.87
N ALA A 86 -0.37 9.30 -14.63
CA ALA A 86 -1.44 8.81 -13.77
C ALA A 86 -2.83 9.15 -14.33
N LYS A 87 -3.01 10.36 -14.89
CA LYS A 87 -4.26 10.75 -15.56
C LYS A 87 -4.52 9.92 -16.82
N LEU A 88 -3.50 9.67 -17.63
CA LEU A 88 -3.60 8.84 -18.84
C LEU A 88 -4.01 7.40 -18.47
N ARG A 89 -3.33 6.77 -17.51
CA ARG A 89 -3.68 5.42 -17.04
C ARG A 89 -5.11 5.31 -16.53
N LYS A 90 -5.59 6.33 -15.80
CA LYS A 90 -6.97 6.35 -15.31
C LYS A 90 -7.98 6.43 -16.46
N ARG A 91 -7.67 7.24 -17.47
CA ARG A 91 -8.51 7.39 -18.67
C ARG A 91 -8.54 6.11 -19.50
N GLU A 92 -7.38 5.51 -19.76
CA GLU A 92 -7.26 4.24 -20.50
C GLU A 92 -8.08 3.14 -19.84
N LYS A 93 -7.92 2.95 -18.52
CA LYS A 93 -8.68 1.96 -17.76
C LYS A 93 -10.20 2.20 -17.82
N GLY A 94 -10.63 3.47 -17.82
CA GLY A 94 -12.04 3.84 -17.97
C GLY A 94 -12.58 3.46 -19.34
N LEU A 95 -11.84 3.80 -20.40
CA LEU A 95 -12.19 3.47 -21.78
C LEU A 95 -12.25 1.96 -22.01
N GLU A 96 -11.28 1.20 -21.50
CA GLU A 96 -11.28 -0.26 -21.59
C GLU A 96 -12.51 -0.89 -20.91
N ALA A 97 -12.90 -0.37 -19.74
CA ALA A 97 -14.08 -0.85 -19.03
C ALA A 97 -15.38 -0.57 -19.81
N GLU A 98 -15.49 0.61 -20.41
CA GLU A 98 -16.63 0.98 -21.25
C GLU A 98 -16.71 0.14 -22.52
N LEU A 99 -15.58 -0.05 -23.20
CA LEU A 99 -15.45 -0.89 -24.38
C LEU A 99 -15.85 -2.33 -24.06
N ARG A 100 -15.39 -2.87 -22.92
CA ARG A 100 -15.78 -4.20 -22.45
C ARG A 100 -17.30 -4.32 -22.24
N LYS A 101 -17.93 -3.32 -21.62
CA LYS A 101 -19.39 -3.31 -21.43
C LYS A 101 -20.13 -3.31 -22.77
N LYS A 102 -19.72 -2.46 -23.71
CA LYS A 102 -20.33 -2.38 -25.04
C LYS A 102 -20.17 -3.66 -25.85
N ASN A 103 -19.00 -4.29 -25.77
CA ASN A 103 -18.77 -5.59 -26.42
C ASN A 103 -19.63 -6.70 -25.83
N ALA A 104 -19.80 -6.73 -24.50
CA ALA A 104 -20.69 -7.70 -23.85
C ALA A 104 -22.15 -7.48 -24.27
N GLU A 105 -22.60 -6.22 -24.32
CA GLU A 105 -23.94 -5.84 -24.77
C GLU A 105 -24.19 -6.28 -26.23
N LEU A 106 -23.24 -5.99 -27.13
CA LEU A 106 -23.29 -6.42 -28.53
C LEU A 106 -23.30 -7.95 -28.68
N SER A 107 -22.51 -8.66 -27.86
CA SER A 107 -22.51 -10.13 -27.87
C SER A 107 -23.86 -10.70 -27.45
N ALA A 108 -24.48 -10.13 -26.42
CA ALA A 108 -25.81 -10.54 -25.98
C ALA A 108 -26.85 -10.29 -27.07
N TYR A 109 -26.85 -9.11 -27.72
CA TYR A 109 -27.76 -8.83 -28.83
C TYR A 109 -27.56 -9.78 -30.01
N LYS A 110 -26.32 -10.10 -30.38
CA LYS A 110 -26.05 -11.08 -31.44
C LYS A 110 -26.57 -12.48 -31.08
N GLN A 111 -26.43 -12.89 -29.83
CA GLN A 111 -26.97 -14.17 -29.35
C GLN A 111 -28.50 -14.18 -29.39
N PHE A 112 -29.16 -13.11 -28.94
CA PHE A 112 -30.62 -13.00 -29.02
C PHE A 112 -31.13 -13.06 -30.46
N ILE A 113 -30.48 -12.36 -31.38
CA ILE A 113 -30.83 -12.41 -32.82
C ILE A 113 -30.70 -13.85 -33.33
N SER A 114 -29.61 -14.56 -33.01
CA SER A 114 -29.43 -15.95 -33.45
C SER A 114 -30.48 -16.90 -32.91
N ILE A 115 -30.93 -16.71 -31.66
CA ILE A 115 -32.03 -17.50 -31.07
C ILE A 115 -33.35 -17.19 -31.79
N ALA A 116 -33.65 -15.90 -32.01
CA ALA A 116 -34.88 -15.48 -32.68
C ALA A 116 -34.96 -15.98 -34.13
N GLU A 117 -33.86 -15.92 -34.89
CA GLU A 117 -33.80 -16.47 -36.24
C GLU A 117 -34.08 -17.98 -36.26
N ARG A 118 -33.59 -18.71 -35.24
CA ARG A 118 -33.79 -20.17 -35.12
C ARG A 118 -35.24 -20.54 -34.74
N GLU A 119 -35.83 -19.83 -33.78
CA GLU A 119 -37.16 -20.18 -33.24
C GLU A 119 -38.29 -19.69 -34.13
N LEU A 120 -38.15 -18.50 -34.72
CA LEU A 120 -39.19 -17.90 -35.56
C LEU A 120 -39.03 -18.25 -37.04
N ASN A 121 -37.91 -18.86 -37.44
CA ASN A 121 -37.58 -19.20 -38.83
C ASN A 121 -37.61 -17.98 -39.79
N ILE A 122 -37.36 -16.79 -39.24
CA ILE A 122 -37.31 -15.50 -39.95
C ILE A 122 -35.84 -15.07 -40.03
N SER A 123 -35.39 -14.58 -41.20
CA SER A 123 -34.06 -13.98 -41.38
C SER A 123 -34.10 -12.51 -40.96
N ILE A 124 -33.66 -12.20 -39.73
CA ILE A 124 -33.61 -10.83 -39.21
C ILE A 124 -32.36 -10.10 -39.72
N THR A 125 -31.27 -10.84 -39.91
CA THR A 125 -30.03 -10.31 -40.47
C THR A 125 -30.07 -10.23 -42.00
N LYS A 126 -29.40 -9.22 -42.56
CA LYS A 126 -29.25 -9.04 -44.02
C LYS A 126 -28.21 -10.04 -44.53
N LYS A 127 -28.55 -10.84 -45.54
CA LYS A 127 -27.59 -11.74 -46.20
C LYS A 127 -26.44 -10.93 -46.82
N SER A 128 -25.22 -11.17 -46.35
CA SER A 128 -23.99 -10.61 -46.93
C SER A 128 -23.73 -11.25 -48.30
N GLY A 129 -24.23 -10.63 -49.37
CA GLY A 129 -24.02 -11.15 -50.73
C GLY A 129 -24.89 -10.58 -51.84
N ILE A 130 -25.80 -9.64 -51.58
CA ILE A 130 -26.62 -9.04 -52.64
C ILE A 130 -25.76 -8.05 -53.42
N LYS A 131 -25.26 -8.46 -54.60
CA LYS A 131 -24.65 -7.55 -55.57
C LYS A 131 -25.70 -6.49 -55.96
N PRO A 132 -25.37 -5.18 -55.92
CA PRO A 132 -26.31 -4.16 -56.35
C PRO A 132 -26.66 -4.37 -57.82
N SER A 133 -27.95 -4.37 -58.16
CA SER A 133 -28.38 -4.43 -59.56
C SER A 133 -27.91 -3.14 -60.25
N ARG A 134 -26.99 -3.27 -61.20
CA ARG A 134 -26.63 -2.18 -62.09
C ARG A 134 -27.88 -1.80 -62.90
N LYS A 135 -28.35 -0.56 -62.73
CA LYS A 135 -29.23 0.11 -63.69
C LYS A 135 -28.37 0.78 -64.75
#